data_AF-G8FSZ0-F1
#
_entry.id   AF-G8FSZ0-F1
#
_cell.length_a   1.000
_cell.length_b   1.000
_cell.length_c   1.000
_cell.angle_alpha   90.00
_cell.angle_beta   90.00
_cell.angle_gamma   90.00
#
_symmetry.space_group_name_H-M   'P 1'
#
loop_
_entity.id
_entity.type
_entity.pdbx_description
1 polymer ?
#
loop_
_entity_poly.entity_id
_entity_poly.type
_entity_poly.pdbx_seq_one_letter_code
_entity_poly.pdbx_strand_id
1 'polypeptide(L)' 'IFREYLTYLNQLGTLLGGDPSKVQEHSSLSISITSWLFQFLRPLEQRRAQGKLFQMVTINQLK' A
#
# COMPACT_ATOMS: atom_id res chain seq x y z
N ILE A 1 3.44 15.13 1.83
CA ILE A 1 3.62 13.72 2.27
C ILE A 1 3.87 12.79 1.07
N PHE A 2 2.97 12.72 0.07
CA PHE A 2 3.19 11.84 -1.09
C PHE A 2 4.43 12.18 -1.93
N ARG A 3 4.80 13.46 -2.02
CA ARG A 3 5.97 13.91 -2.78
C ARG A 3 7.28 13.42 -2.16
N GLU A 4 7.38 13.52 -0.84
CA GLU A 4 8.55 13.09 -0.06
C GLU A 4 8.68 11.56 -0.11
N TYR A 5 7.54 10.85 -0.02
CA TYR A 5 7.51 9.40 -0.15
C TYR A 5 7.88 8.91 -1.55
N LEU A 6 7.38 9.56 -2.61
CA LEU A 6 7.79 9.27 -4.00
C LEU A 6 9.28 9.50 -4.20
N THR A 7 9.80 10.60 -3.65
CA THR A 7 11.23 10.92 -3.73
C THR A 7 12.06 9.84 -3.03
N TYR A 8 11.63 9.40 -1.86
CA TYR A 8 12.27 8.30 -1.13
C TYR A 8 12.28 7.00 -1.92
N LEU A 9 11.14 6.59 -2.48
CA LEU A 9 11.04 5.35 -3.26
C LEU A 9 11.93 5.39 -4.51
N ASN A 10 11.99 6.54 -5.17
CA ASN A 10 12.88 6.74 -6.31
C ASN A 10 14.36 6.62 -5.91
N GLN A 11 14.77 7.29 -4.83
CA GLN A 11 16.14 7.22 -4.33
C GLN A 11 16.53 5.80 -3.91
N LEU A 12 15.64 5.09 -3.22
CA LEU A 12 15.86 3.72 -2.78
C LEU A 12 16.02 2.78 -3.99
N GLY A 13 15.11 2.87 -4.97
CA GLY A 13 15.18 2.04 -6.17
C GLY A 13 16.45 2.27 -6.97
N THR A 14 16.90 3.52 -7.10
CA THR A 14 18.17 3.85 -7.75
C THR A 14 19.37 3.34 -6.96
N LEU A 15 19.39 3.47 -5.63
CA LEU A 15 20.48 2.97 -4.78
C LEU A 15 20.67 1.45 -4.89
N LEU A 16 19.57 0.72 -5.09
CA LEU A 16 19.58 -0.73 -5.28
C LEU A 16 19.94 -1.17 -6.72
N GLY A 17 20.34 -0.24 -7.58
CA GLY A 17 20.75 -0.51 -8.96
C GLY A 17 19.59 -0.65 -9.95
N GLY A 18 18.39 -0.18 -9.60
CA GLY A 18 17.24 -0.17 -10.50
C GLY A 18 17.38 0.87 -11.62
N ASP A 19 16.81 0.57 -12.79
CA ASP A 19 16.70 1.52 -13.90
C ASP A 19 15.85 2.73 -13.48
N PRO A 20 16.33 3.99 -13.61
CA PRO A 20 15.60 5.17 -13.13
C PRO A 20 14.20 5.34 -13.70
N SER A 21 14.00 5.00 -14.99
CA SER A 21 12.71 5.10 -15.65
C SER A 21 11.73 4.08 -15.07
N LYS A 22 12.19 2.84 -14.86
CA LYS A 22 11.39 1.80 -14.22
C LYS A 22 11.12 2.07 -12.75
N VAL A 23 12.11 2.56 -12.01
CA VAL A 23 11.97 2.93 -10.61
C VAL A 23 10.89 4.00 -10.44
N GLN A 24 10.86 5.02 -11.31
CA GLN A 24 9.83 6.06 -11.27
C GLN A 24 8.43 5.53 -11.62
N GLU A 25 8.33 4.68 -12.64
CA GLU A 25 7.08 4.00 -13.02
C GLU A 25 6.54 3.17 -11.85
N HIS A 26 7.38 2.34 -11.23
CA HIS A 26 7.00 1.43 -10.16
C HIS A 26 6.64 2.19 -8.87
N SER A 27 7.36 3.26 -8.55
CA SER A 27 7.04 4.10 -7.39
C SER A 27 5.70 4.81 -7.56
N SER A 28 5.41 5.29 -8.77
CA SER A 28 4.12 5.93 -9.09
C SER A 28 2.97 4.91 -9.02
N LEU A 29 3.18 3.70 -9.53
CA LEU A 29 2.23 2.59 -9.44
C LEU A 29 1.96 2.19 -7.98
N SER A 30 3.03 2.04 -7.19
CA SER A 30 2.95 1.70 -5.76
C SER A 30 2.08 2.72 -5.02
N ILE A 31 2.32 4.02 -5.22
CA ILE A 31 1.51 5.07 -4.59
C ILE A 31 0.05 5.01 -5.03
N SER A 32 -0.21 4.76 -6.32
CA SER A 32 -1.57 4.66 -6.86
C SER A 32 -2.33 3.49 -6.22
N ILE A 33 -1.71 2.31 -6.16
CA ILE A 33 -2.28 1.11 -5.54
C ILE A 33 -2.50 1.33 -4.04
N THR A 34 -1.50 1.85 -3.32
CA THR A 34 -1.62 2.10 -1.89
C THR A 34 -2.72 3.12 -1.58
N SER A 35 -2.84 4.18 -2.39
CA SER A 35 -3.90 5.18 -2.22
C SER A 35 -5.29 4.59 -2.47
N TRP A 36 -5.44 3.73 -3.48
CA TRP A 36 -6.69 3.01 -3.73
C TRP A 36 -7.03 2.06 -2.58
N LEU A 37 -6.08 1.23 -2.13
CA LEU A 37 -6.28 0.31 -1.00
C LEU A 37 -6.66 1.04 0.29
N PHE A 38 -6.11 2.23 0.52
CA PHE A 38 -6.38 3.01 1.71
C PHE A 38 -7.86 3.42 1.84
N GLN A 39 -8.58 3.54 0.72
CA GLN A 39 -10.01 3.85 0.70
C GLN A 39 -10.86 2.73 1.33
N PHE A 40 -10.36 1.49 1.35
CA PHE A 40 -11.05 0.33 1.92
C PHE A 40 -10.64 0.05 3.37
N LEU A 41 -9.63 0.76 3.89
CA LEU A 41 -9.13 0.54 5.25
C LEU A 41 -10.05 1.22 6.26
N ARG A 42 -10.74 0.40 7.07
CA ARG A 42 -11.34 0.87 8.32
C ARG A 42 -10.23 1.26 9.32
N PRO A 43 -10.33 2.39 10.05
CA PRO A 43 -9.39 2.76 11.11
C PRO A 43 -9.23 1.67 12.17
N LEU A 44 -8.03 1.53 12.73
CA LEU A 44 -7.71 0.46 13.68
C LEU A 44 -8.52 0.60 14.97
N GLU A 45 -8.72 1.81 15.47
CA GLU A 45 -9.52 2.11 16.65
C GLU A 45 -10.96 1.64 16.45
N GLN A 46 -11.53 1.88 15.27
CA GLN A 46 -12.88 1.46 14.93
C GLN A 46 -13.00 -0.07 14.83
N ARG A 47 -11.98 -0.75 14.27
CA ARG A 47 -11.94 -2.22 14.22
C ARG A 47 -11.85 -2.85 15.62
N ARG A 48 -11.05 -2.25 16.51
CA ARG A 48 -10.92 -2.68 17.91
C ARG A 48 -12.24 -2.51 18.67
N ALA A 49 -12.86 -1.34 18.58
CA ALA A 49 -14.12 -1.04 19.26
C ALA A 49 -15.27 -1.97 18.85
N GLN A 50 -15.28 -2.45 17.60
CA GLN A 50 -16.32 -3.35 17.09
C GLN A 50 -16.01 -4.84 17.28
N GLY A 51 -14.86 -5.21 17.87
CA GLY A 51 -14.43 -6.61 17.98
C GLY A 51 -14.15 -7.29 16.63
N LYS A 52 -14.02 -6.51 15.55
CA LYS A 52 -13.90 -6.98 14.15
C LYS A 52 -12.45 -7.00 13.66
N LEU A 53 -11.51 -7.32 14.54
CA LEU A 53 -10.08 -7.46 14.16
C LEU A 53 -9.86 -8.63 13.22
N PHE A 54 -10.60 -9.71 13.43
CA PHE A 54 -10.56 -10.92 12.61
C PHE A 54 -11.95 -11.19 12.05
N GLN A 55 -12.00 -11.63 10.80
CA GLN A 55 -13.22 -12.09 10.15
C GLN A 55 -13.03 -13.54 9.78
N MET A 56 -13.77 -14.43 10.44
CA MET A 56 -13.77 -15.85 10.11
C MET A 56 -14.44 -16.04 8.75
N VAL A 57 -13.67 -16.58 7.80
CA VAL A 57 -14.13 -16.90 6.45
C VAL A 57 -13.66 -18.30 6.10
N THR A 58 -14.49 -19.05 5.39
CA THR A 58 -14.12 -20.36 4.82
C THR A 58 -13.49 -20.17 3.45
N ILE A 59 -12.74 -21.16 2.97
CA ILE A 59 -12.13 -21.12 1.62
C ILE A 59 -13.20 -20.89 0.53
N ASN A 60 -14.40 -21.46 0.72
CA ASN A 60 -15.51 -21.29 -0.22
C ASN A 60 -16.01 -19.83 -0.32
N GLN A 61 -15.79 -19.02 0.71
CA GLN A 61 -16.18 -17.60 0.74
C GLN A 61 -15.09 -16.66 0.19
N LEU A 62 -13.90 -17.18 -0.13
CA LEU A 62 -12.77 -16.41 -0.69
C LEU A 62 -12.69 -16.46 -2.23
N LYS A 63 -13.65 -17.11 -2.89
CA LYS A 63 -13.71 -17.22 -4.35
C LYS A 63 -14.09 -15.91 -5.03
#